data_AF-A0A1J5DS67-F1
#
_entry.id   AF-A0A1J5DS67-F1
#
_cell.length_a   1.000
_cell.length_b   1.000
_cell.length_c   1.000
_cell.angle_alpha   90.00
_cell.angle_beta   90.00
_cell.angle_gamma   90.00
#
_symmetry.space_group_name_H-M   'P 1'
#
loop_
_entity.id
_entity.type
_entity.pdbx_description
1 polymer ?
#
loop_
_entity_poly.entity_id
_entity_poly.type
_entity_poly.pdbx_seq_one_letter_code
_entity_poly.pdbx_strand_id
1 'polypeptide(L)'
;MNRETMTVALGDRSYDIFFGREIYSLFQEWICRFYPGGSVHVVTDRNVASIYGGDIQRWLEGIPHDVLALPPGEERKNFDTVREIYGFLARGDADRDSLVVAFGGGVVGDLAGFAAATYLRGISCIQVPTTLLSQVDSSVGGKTGFNLPEGKNLVGAFHQPRAVFIDDAFLRTLDDRNLRAGMAEVVKCALAGDAELWDRLLAVGGEWKAFEGEEWRWIVRRAIAFKASVVEKDERETSLRKILNLGHTIGHAMEKSGGYGRLLHGEAVAIGLAWEAILGLRLGVTGEELVDALVPLLIGMGFPLDDPGVALTSIAAAIGMDKKRRMSDVDLPLVAAPGRCELRRVPLAEIRGALPGIRAEIRERSIARGLNLPAANAILAESPGSSLVHVGDEVYEIRSAEESVVPPVPEEAVPAVEPEQATAVEPESEPVPPELPAAPAVRTVTLANLYWLQGEHSTARRIIGEILRDDPANLRAQAWLAARTGDDLVEADLLGFLETMAKEYGYDLS
;
A
#
# COMPACT_ATOMS: atom_id res chain seq x y z
N MET A 1 7.68 -12.30 -21.34
CA MET A 1 7.44 -11.49 -20.12
C MET A 1 8.12 -12.20 -18.97
N ASN A 2 9.05 -11.53 -18.29
CA ASN A 2 9.71 -12.11 -17.13
C ASN A 2 8.64 -12.32 -16.04
N ARG A 3 8.46 -13.56 -15.54
CA ARG A 3 7.37 -13.89 -14.60
C ARG A 3 7.46 -13.13 -13.27
N GLU A 4 8.63 -12.55 -13.00
CA GLU A 4 9.03 -11.95 -11.72
C GLU A 4 8.97 -10.42 -11.71
N THR A 5 8.56 -9.76 -12.80
CA THR A 5 8.51 -8.30 -12.87
C THR A 5 7.25 -7.80 -13.57
N MET A 6 6.75 -6.65 -13.15
CA MET A 6 5.70 -5.87 -13.81
C MET A 6 6.08 -4.40 -13.81
N THR A 7 6.07 -3.76 -14.97
CA THR A 7 6.36 -2.33 -15.09
C THR A 7 5.07 -1.52 -15.00
N VAL A 8 5.09 -0.42 -14.26
CA VAL A 8 4.04 0.61 -14.27
C VAL A 8 4.49 1.73 -15.21
N ALA A 9 3.84 1.86 -16.37
CA ALA A 9 4.23 2.79 -17.42
C ALA A 9 3.72 4.21 -17.16
N LEU A 10 4.60 5.11 -16.71
CA LEU A 10 4.31 6.51 -16.40
C LEU A 10 5.29 7.49 -17.09
N GLY A 11 5.82 7.10 -18.25
CA GLY A 11 6.86 7.84 -18.98
C GLY A 11 8.17 7.84 -18.20
N ASP A 12 8.78 9.01 -18.00
CA ASP A 12 10.04 9.16 -17.26
C ASP A 12 9.95 8.75 -15.78
N ARG A 13 8.73 8.55 -15.27
CA ARG A 13 8.44 8.12 -13.88
C ARG A 13 8.02 6.65 -13.80
N SER A 14 8.24 5.88 -14.88
CA SER A 14 7.96 4.45 -14.88
C SER A 14 8.83 3.74 -13.86
N TYR A 15 8.28 2.70 -13.25
CA TYR A 15 8.99 1.91 -12.25
C TYR A 15 8.57 0.45 -12.33
N ASP A 16 9.44 -0.42 -11.79
CA ASP A 16 9.23 -1.86 -11.78
C ASP A 16 8.68 -2.31 -10.42
N ILE A 17 7.76 -3.26 -10.47
CA ILE A 17 7.27 -4.05 -9.35
C ILE A 17 7.90 -5.44 -9.49
N PHE A 18 8.72 -5.80 -8.51
CA PHE A 18 9.39 -7.10 -8.45
C PHE A 18 8.58 -8.06 -7.59
N PHE A 19 8.35 -9.25 -8.11
CA PHE A 19 7.68 -10.36 -7.43
C PHE A 19 8.66 -11.50 -7.27
N GLY A 20 8.69 -12.10 -6.10
CA GLY A 20 9.60 -13.22 -5.84
C GLY A 20 9.44 -13.76 -4.44
N ARG A 21 10.36 -14.67 -4.11
CA ARG A 21 10.49 -15.25 -2.78
C ARG A 21 11.91 -15.06 -2.31
N GLU A 22 12.05 -14.61 -1.08
CA GLU A 22 13.33 -14.28 -0.47
C GLU A 22 14.15 -13.32 -1.36
N ILE A 23 13.46 -12.36 -2.01
CA ILE A 23 14.06 -11.36 -2.92
C ILE A 23 15.16 -10.58 -2.18
N TYR A 24 15.02 -10.46 -0.86
CA TYR A 24 15.93 -9.70 -0.03
C TYR A 24 17.29 -10.36 0.20
N SER A 25 17.45 -11.65 -0.15
CA SER A 25 18.79 -12.25 -0.26
C SER A 25 19.67 -11.55 -1.31
N LEU A 26 19.06 -10.82 -2.25
CA LEU A 26 19.73 -9.99 -3.25
C LEU A 26 19.44 -8.49 -3.04
N PHE A 27 18.92 -8.09 -1.88
CA PHE A 27 18.42 -6.73 -1.68
C PHE A 27 19.49 -5.67 -1.90
N GLN A 28 20.72 -5.94 -1.48
CA GLN A 28 21.87 -5.10 -1.74
C GLN A 28 22.04 -4.82 -3.24
N GLU A 29 21.97 -5.87 -4.07
CA GLU A 29 22.11 -5.76 -5.53
C GLU A 29 20.96 -4.96 -6.15
N TRP A 30 19.74 -5.17 -5.67
CA TRP A 30 18.56 -4.46 -6.12
C TRP A 30 18.61 -2.97 -5.74
N ILE A 31 18.96 -2.65 -4.50
CA ILE A 31 19.05 -1.28 -4.02
C ILE A 31 20.16 -0.52 -4.74
N CYS A 32 21.30 -1.14 -5.02
CA CYS A 32 22.37 -0.51 -5.80
C CYS A 32 21.93 -0.02 -7.18
N ARG A 33 20.85 -0.57 -7.77
CA ARG A 33 20.27 -0.05 -9.04
C ARG A 33 19.57 1.31 -8.87
N PHE A 34 19.05 1.58 -7.68
CA PHE A 34 18.23 2.75 -7.37
C PHE A 34 18.92 3.73 -6.42
N TYR A 35 20.06 3.32 -5.88
CA TYR A 35 20.96 4.09 -5.04
C TYR A 35 21.96 4.83 -5.94
N PRO A 36 21.87 6.17 -6.04
CA PRO A 36 22.77 6.95 -6.90
C PRO A 36 24.13 7.27 -6.25
N GLY A 37 24.44 6.77 -5.06
CA GLY A 37 25.73 6.98 -4.39
C GLY A 37 25.69 7.64 -3.01
N GLY A 38 24.49 8.02 -2.51
CA GLY A 38 24.29 8.73 -1.23
C GLY A 38 24.19 7.83 0.02
N SER A 39 23.14 7.97 0.82
CA SER A 39 22.87 7.14 2.01
C SER A 39 21.52 6.43 1.90
N VAL A 40 21.37 5.26 2.53
CA VAL A 40 20.09 4.53 2.59
C VAL A 40 19.42 4.73 3.95
N HIS A 41 18.19 5.22 3.95
CA HIS A 41 17.42 5.45 5.16
C HIS A 41 16.19 4.55 5.18
N VAL A 42 16.20 3.53 6.04
CA VAL A 42 15.08 2.60 6.17
C VAL A 42 14.09 3.12 7.19
N VAL A 43 12.82 3.26 6.79
CA VAL A 43 11.72 3.58 7.69
C VAL A 43 10.82 2.37 7.80
N THR A 44 10.59 1.91 9.04
CA THR A 44 9.75 0.75 9.35
C THR A 44 8.92 1.02 10.61
N ASP A 45 8.11 0.06 11.04
CA ASP A 45 7.43 0.09 12.34
C ASP A 45 8.02 -0.94 13.31
N ARG A 46 7.77 -0.76 14.61
CA ARG A 46 8.34 -1.62 15.67
C ARG A 46 7.94 -3.09 15.58
N ASN A 47 6.75 -3.42 15.04
CA ASN A 47 6.35 -4.82 14.88
C ASN A 47 7.21 -5.47 13.79
N VAL A 48 7.33 -4.82 12.64
CA VAL A 48 8.16 -5.30 11.53
C VAL A 48 9.64 -5.32 11.92
N ALA A 49 10.15 -4.29 12.60
CA ALA A 49 11.53 -4.24 13.09
C ALA A 49 11.84 -5.35 14.10
N SER A 50 10.88 -5.77 14.93
CA SER A 50 11.11 -6.85 15.89
C SER A 50 11.28 -8.23 15.24
N ILE A 51 10.74 -8.41 14.04
CA ILE A 51 10.85 -9.66 13.26
C ILE A 51 12.03 -9.59 12.29
N TYR A 52 12.14 -8.48 11.54
CA TYR A 52 13.04 -8.35 10.40
C TYR A 52 14.15 -7.33 10.59
N GLY A 53 14.29 -6.67 11.74
CA GLY A 53 15.28 -5.62 11.96
C GLY A 53 16.72 -6.09 11.74
N GLY A 54 17.06 -7.27 12.27
CA GLY A 54 18.37 -7.90 12.02
C GLY A 54 18.54 -8.35 10.57
N ASP A 55 17.47 -8.75 9.91
CA ASP A 55 17.49 -9.14 8.50
C ASP A 55 17.71 -7.93 7.59
N ILE A 56 17.05 -6.80 7.85
CA ILE A 56 17.24 -5.54 7.14
C ILE A 56 18.71 -5.10 7.21
N GLN A 57 19.30 -5.12 8.41
CA GLN A 57 20.72 -4.77 8.59
C GLN A 57 21.65 -5.68 7.78
N ARG A 58 21.38 -6.99 7.81
CA ARG A 58 22.12 -8.00 7.07
C ARG A 58 21.95 -7.86 5.55
N TRP A 59 20.74 -7.58 5.06
CA TRP A 59 20.47 -7.40 3.63
C TRP A 59 21.06 -6.12 3.04
N LEU A 60 21.36 -5.14 3.90
CA LEU A 60 22.00 -3.87 3.54
C LEU A 60 23.48 -3.83 3.95
N GLU A 61 24.06 -4.95 4.40
CA GLU A 61 25.46 -5.02 4.76
C GLU A 61 26.35 -4.54 3.61
N GLY A 62 27.31 -3.65 3.91
CA GLY A 62 28.18 -3.03 2.90
C GLY A 62 27.58 -1.81 2.19
N ILE A 63 26.32 -1.45 2.43
CA ILE A 63 25.73 -0.16 2.04
C ILE A 63 25.60 0.73 3.29
N PRO A 64 26.08 1.98 3.29
CA PRO A 64 25.84 2.91 4.39
C PRO A 64 24.33 3.11 4.61
N HIS A 65 23.84 2.69 5.77
CA HIS A 65 22.42 2.76 6.08
C HIS A 65 22.13 2.96 7.57
N ASP A 66 20.95 3.49 7.84
CA ASP A 66 20.34 3.54 9.17
C ASP A 66 18.86 3.09 9.11
N VAL A 67 18.30 2.80 10.28
CA VAL A 67 16.94 2.26 10.41
C VAL A 67 16.17 3.02 11.48
N LEU A 68 15.00 3.55 11.12
CA LEU A 68 14.03 4.14 12.03
C LEU A 68 12.83 3.21 12.21
N ALA A 69 12.58 2.81 13.46
CA ALA A 69 11.41 2.01 13.84
C ALA A 69 10.33 2.86 14.51
N LEU A 70 9.31 3.24 13.74
CA LEU A 70 8.18 4.06 14.17
C LEU A 70 7.21 3.27 15.07
N PRO A 71 6.45 3.95 15.96
CA PRO A 71 5.32 3.33 16.62
C PRO A 71 4.29 2.80 15.58
N PRO A 72 3.77 1.57 15.73
CA PRO A 72 2.79 1.03 14.80
C PRO A 72 1.40 1.66 15.02
N GLY A 73 0.52 1.53 14.02
CA GLY A 73 -0.90 1.89 14.13
C GLY A 73 -1.34 3.06 13.24
N GLU A 74 -2.61 3.06 12.83
CA GLU A 74 -3.19 4.12 11.98
C GLU A 74 -3.26 5.47 12.72
N GLU A 75 -3.36 5.46 14.05
CA GLU A 75 -3.31 6.66 14.90
C GLU A 75 -1.95 7.39 14.82
N ARG A 76 -0.91 6.67 14.42
CA ARG A 76 0.45 7.20 14.19
C ARG A 76 0.64 7.74 12.79
N LYS A 77 -0.37 7.60 11.92
CA LYS A 77 -0.36 8.18 10.58
C LYS A 77 -0.67 9.67 10.61
N ASN A 78 0.20 10.47 11.23
CA ASN A 78 -0.01 11.90 11.48
C ASN A 78 1.28 12.71 11.25
N PHE A 79 1.19 14.04 11.36
CA PHE A 79 2.31 14.93 11.09
C PHE A 79 3.48 14.79 12.08
N ASP A 80 3.23 14.43 13.35
CA ASP A 80 4.30 14.26 14.34
C ASP A 80 5.23 13.12 13.95
N THR A 81 4.67 12.03 13.42
CA THR A 81 5.46 10.90 12.92
C THR A 81 6.20 11.27 11.63
N VAL A 82 5.63 12.10 10.75
CA VAL A 82 6.37 12.64 9.60
C VAL A 82 7.55 13.51 10.05
N ARG A 83 7.37 14.35 11.08
CA ARG A 83 8.43 15.17 11.66
C ARG A 83 9.55 14.32 12.26
N GLU A 84 9.22 13.18 12.87
CA GLU A 84 10.20 12.20 13.35
C GLU A 84 11.06 11.66 12.20
N ILE A 85 10.44 11.31 11.07
CA ILE A 85 11.14 10.87 9.86
C ILE A 85 12.05 11.97 9.32
N TYR A 86 11.59 13.23 9.24
CA TYR A 86 12.47 14.34 8.81
C TYR A 86 13.68 14.53 9.71
N GLY A 87 13.49 14.45 11.02
CA GLY A 87 14.59 14.54 11.97
C GLY A 87 15.57 13.38 11.83
N PHE A 88 15.07 12.18 11.54
CA PHE A 88 15.89 11.01 11.24
C PHE A 88 16.73 11.20 9.98
N LEU A 89 16.11 11.61 8.86
CA LEU A 89 16.82 11.91 7.62
C LEU A 89 17.90 12.98 7.82
N ALA A 90 17.58 14.06 8.54
CA ALA A 90 18.55 15.13 8.81
C ALA A 90 19.72 14.69 9.69
N ARG A 91 19.51 13.81 10.67
CA ARG A 91 20.59 13.28 11.52
C ARG A 91 21.45 12.23 10.82
N GLY A 92 20.89 11.56 9.83
CA GLY A 92 21.61 10.62 8.96
C GLY A 92 22.27 11.31 7.76
N ASP A 93 22.37 12.64 7.77
CA ASP A 93 22.95 13.46 6.69
C ASP A 93 22.36 13.17 5.30
N ALA A 94 21.05 12.90 5.24
CA ALA A 94 20.37 12.62 3.98
C ALA A 94 20.47 13.81 3.02
N ASP A 95 20.90 13.55 1.79
CA ASP A 95 21.03 14.51 0.70
C ASP A 95 20.05 14.18 -0.45
N ARG A 96 20.24 14.81 -1.62
CA ARG A 96 19.35 14.61 -2.78
C ARG A 96 19.53 13.25 -3.46
N ASP A 97 20.67 12.61 -3.22
CA ASP A 97 21.08 11.32 -3.75
C ASP A 97 20.80 10.18 -2.74
N SER A 98 20.34 10.52 -1.54
CA SER A 98 19.84 9.53 -0.57
C SER A 98 18.58 8.81 -1.04
N LEU A 99 18.42 7.59 -0.53
CA LEU A 99 17.31 6.69 -0.82
C LEU A 99 16.54 6.36 0.45
N VAL A 100 15.23 6.63 0.44
CA VAL A 100 14.31 6.16 1.50
C VAL A 100 13.77 4.78 1.14
N VAL A 101 13.90 3.81 2.04
CA VAL A 101 13.28 2.49 1.92
C VAL A 101 12.10 2.42 2.89
N ALA A 102 10.88 2.45 2.36
CA ALA A 102 9.66 2.29 3.13
C ALA A 102 9.38 0.79 3.34
N PHE A 103 9.78 0.25 4.49
CA PHE A 103 9.73 -1.18 4.79
C PHE A 103 8.63 -1.47 5.81
N GLY A 104 7.44 -1.84 5.35
CA GLY A 104 6.31 -2.08 6.24
C GLY A 104 4.96 -2.15 5.53
N GLY A 105 3.88 -2.00 6.29
CA GLY A 105 2.52 -1.89 5.74
C GLY A 105 2.22 -0.52 5.14
N GLY A 106 0.95 -0.29 4.78
CA GLY A 106 0.52 0.94 4.12
C GLY A 106 0.75 2.22 4.91
N VAL A 107 0.71 2.17 6.25
CA VAL A 107 1.01 3.33 7.11
C VAL A 107 2.47 3.78 6.93
N VAL A 108 3.42 2.83 7.01
CA VAL A 108 4.83 3.11 6.78
C VAL A 108 5.06 3.60 5.35
N GLY A 109 4.45 2.93 4.36
CA GLY A 109 4.52 3.29 2.95
C GLY A 109 4.10 4.74 2.67
N ASP A 110 2.96 5.16 3.24
CA ASP A 110 2.43 6.51 3.06
C ASP A 110 3.27 7.58 3.78
N LEU A 111 3.69 7.32 5.02
CA LEU A 111 4.46 8.27 5.81
C LEU A 111 5.88 8.47 5.25
N ALA A 112 6.59 7.37 4.99
CA ALA A 112 7.93 7.40 4.43
C ALA A 112 7.92 7.94 3.00
N GLY A 113 6.93 7.55 2.20
CA GLY A 113 6.75 8.08 0.85
C GLY A 113 6.45 9.58 0.84
N PHE A 114 5.67 10.10 1.80
CA PHE A 114 5.40 11.53 1.92
C PHE A 114 6.63 12.30 2.38
N ALA A 115 7.35 11.75 3.36
CA ALA A 115 8.60 12.33 3.82
C ALA A 115 9.61 12.41 2.67
N ALA A 116 9.77 11.34 1.89
CA ALA A 116 10.63 11.33 0.71
C ALA A 116 10.19 12.33 -0.37
N ALA A 117 8.88 12.51 -0.58
CA ALA A 117 8.35 13.47 -1.56
C ALA A 117 8.66 14.93 -1.23
N THR A 118 8.84 15.24 0.05
CA THR A 118 8.87 16.62 0.57
C THR A 118 10.24 17.02 1.12
N TYR A 119 10.98 16.08 1.69
CA TYR A 119 12.34 16.30 2.16
C TYR A 119 13.25 16.69 0.99
N LEU A 120 14.00 17.78 1.13
CA LEU A 120 14.81 18.39 0.07
C LEU A 120 14.06 18.65 -1.27
N ARG A 121 12.72 18.77 -1.20
CA ARG A 121 11.80 18.89 -2.33
C ARG A 121 11.72 17.64 -3.23
N GLY A 122 12.02 16.47 -2.68
CA GLY A 122 11.92 15.19 -3.34
C GLY A 122 13.24 14.44 -3.38
N ILE A 123 13.28 13.29 -2.73
CA ILE A 123 14.35 12.29 -2.80
C ILE A 123 13.78 10.93 -3.22
N SER A 124 14.66 10.01 -3.61
CA SER A 124 14.25 8.69 -4.11
C SER A 124 13.60 7.86 -2.99
N CYS A 125 12.58 7.08 -3.36
CA CYS A 125 11.89 6.18 -2.44
C CYS A 125 11.68 4.81 -3.08
N ILE A 126 11.82 3.73 -2.31
CA ILE A 126 11.43 2.37 -2.68
C ILE A 126 10.39 1.87 -1.67
N GLN A 127 9.41 1.10 -2.15
CA GLN A 127 8.40 0.47 -1.31
C GLN A 127 8.71 -1.02 -1.12
N VAL A 128 8.71 -1.47 0.13
CA VAL A 128 8.82 -2.87 0.54
C VAL A 128 7.59 -3.23 1.37
N PRO A 129 6.44 -3.53 0.70
CA PRO A 129 5.19 -3.85 1.37
C PRO A 129 5.22 -5.19 2.11
N THR A 130 5.00 -5.17 3.42
CA THR A 130 5.01 -6.37 4.29
C THR A 130 3.61 -6.86 4.67
N THR A 131 2.55 -6.14 4.30
CA THR A 131 1.15 -6.58 4.53
C THR A 131 0.46 -6.87 3.20
N LEU A 132 -0.48 -7.82 3.19
CA LEU A 132 -1.23 -8.16 1.98
C LEU A 132 -1.91 -6.91 1.38
N LEU A 133 -2.54 -6.08 2.22
CA LEU A 133 -3.15 -4.81 1.80
C LEU A 133 -2.16 -3.91 1.08
N SER A 134 -0.94 -3.74 1.62
CA SER A 134 0.08 -2.91 0.98
C SER A 134 0.62 -3.51 -0.31
N GLN A 135 0.68 -4.85 -0.42
CA GLN A 135 1.14 -5.55 -1.61
C GLN A 135 0.15 -5.47 -2.77
N VAL A 136 -1.16 -5.46 -2.49
CA VAL A 136 -2.22 -5.45 -3.53
C VAL A 136 -2.82 -4.07 -3.78
N ASP A 137 -2.54 -3.10 -2.92
CA ASP A 137 -3.07 -1.76 -3.03
C ASP A 137 -2.02 -0.68 -2.75
N SER A 138 -1.72 -0.34 -1.50
CA SER A 138 -1.12 0.97 -1.15
C SER A 138 0.29 1.22 -1.71
N SER A 139 1.08 0.19 -2.01
CA SER A 139 2.44 0.36 -2.55
C SER A 139 2.49 0.86 -4.01
N VAL A 140 1.36 0.89 -4.72
CA VAL A 140 1.26 1.28 -6.14
C VAL A 140 0.34 2.48 -6.31
N GLY A 141 0.74 3.40 -7.20
CA GLY A 141 -0.05 4.59 -7.57
C GLY A 141 0.40 5.90 -6.95
N GLY A 142 1.53 5.89 -6.24
CA GLY A 142 2.28 7.07 -5.81
C GLY A 142 1.56 7.98 -4.81
N LYS A 143 0.43 7.56 -4.26
CA LYS A 143 -0.24 8.33 -3.21
C LYS A 143 0.50 8.12 -1.90
N THR A 144 0.91 9.21 -1.27
CA THR A 144 1.56 9.19 0.02
C THR A 144 0.99 10.31 0.87
N GLY A 145 0.99 10.19 2.20
CA GLY A 145 0.42 11.21 3.05
C GLY A 145 0.15 10.79 4.48
N PHE A 146 -0.58 11.63 5.19
CA PHE A 146 -0.96 11.41 6.57
C PHE A 146 -2.37 11.95 6.89
N ASN A 147 -2.88 11.55 8.04
CA ASN A 147 -4.20 11.92 8.52
C ASN A 147 -4.14 13.22 9.32
N LEU A 148 -5.20 14.03 9.19
CA LEU A 148 -5.49 15.14 10.10
C LEU A 148 -6.61 14.71 11.07
N PRO A 149 -6.77 15.39 12.22
CA PRO A 149 -7.94 15.20 13.08
C PRO A 149 -9.28 15.33 12.31
N GLU A 150 -9.32 16.18 11.28
CA GLU A 150 -10.49 16.41 10.44
C GLU A 150 -10.77 15.29 9.42
N GLY A 151 -9.79 14.44 9.11
CA GLY A 151 -9.99 13.36 8.16
C GLY A 151 -8.73 12.64 7.70
N LYS A 152 -8.95 11.44 7.15
CA LYS A 152 -7.90 10.58 6.63
C LYS A 152 -7.32 11.09 5.31
N ASN A 153 -6.00 10.91 5.15
CA ASN A 153 -5.26 11.17 3.90
C ASN A 153 -5.52 12.55 3.28
N LEU A 154 -5.85 13.56 4.10
CA LEU A 154 -6.17 14.90 3.61
C LEU A 154 -4.92 15.68 3.18
N VAL A 155 -3.75 15.34 3.74
CA VAL A 155 -2.46 15.92 3.38
C VAL A 155 -1.60 14.83 2.77
N GLY A 156 -1.07 15.09 1.58
CA GLY A 156 -0.32 14.10 0.83
C GLY A 156 0.35 14.65 -0.43
N ALA A 157 1.03 13.76 -1.14
CA ALA A 157 1.67 14.02 -2.42
C ALA A 157 1.46 12.85 -3.39
N PHE A 158 1.55 13.13 -4.69
CA PHE A 158 1.74 12.10 -5.71
C PHE A 158 3.24 11.96 -5.98
N HIS A 159 3.88 10.96 -5.38
CA HIS A 159 5.31 10.66 -5.48
C HIS A 159 5.51 9.18 -5.80
N GLN A 160 5.96 8.88 -7.02
CA GLN A 160 6.16 7.50 -7.46
C GLN A 160 7.43 6.90 -6.84
N PRO A 161 7.39 5.64 -6.40
CA PRO A 161 8.61 4.95 -6.00
C PRO A 161 9.52 4.66 -7.21
N ARG A 162 10.80 4.45 -6.96
CA ARG A 162 11.75 3.93 -7.95
C ARG A 162 11.56 2.45 -8.23
N ALA A 163 11.06 1.71 -7.24
CA ALA A 163 10.70 0.30 -7.34
C ALA A 163 9.77 -0.12 -6.20
N VAL A 164 9.05 -1.22 -6.42
CA VAL A 164 8.28 -1.92 -5.38
C VAL A 164 8.74 -3.38 -5.30
N PHE A 165 9.01 -3.89 -4.10
CA PHE A 165 9.44 -5.27 -3.88
C PHE A 165 8.39 -6.04 -3.10
N ILE A 166 7.70 -6.96 -3.78
CA ILE A 166 6.64 -7.79 -3.21
C ILE A 166 7.15 -9.21 -3.02
N ASP A 167 7.23 -9.64 -1.76
CA ASP A 167 7.65 -10.98 -1.38
C ASP A 167 6.55 -11.68 -0.58
N ASP A 168 6.21 -12.90 -0.99
CA ASP A 168 5.19 -13.71 -0.33
C ASP A 168 5.62 -14.17 1.08
N ALA A 169 6.92 -14.18 1.37
CA ALA A 169 7.45 -14.63 2.66
C ALA A 169 6.97 -13.76 3.84
N PHE A 170 6.72 -12.46 3.64
CA PHE A 170 6.24 -11.57 4.71
C PHE A 170 4.82 -11.87 5.16
N LEU A 171 4.01 -12.50 4.30
CA LEU A 171 2.65 -12.88 4.66
C LEU A 171 2.62 -14.00 5.71
N ARG A 172 3.70 -14.78 5.85
CA ARG A 172 3.79 -15.88 6.84
C ARG A 172 3.81 -15.42 8.29
N THR A 173 4.26 -14.19 8.53
CA THR A 173 4.32 -13.61 9.89
C THR A 173 3.21 -12.59 10.12
N LEU A 174 2.37 -12.33 9.12
CA LEU A 174 1.25 -11.40 9.23
C LEU A 174 0.10 -12.11 9.95
N ASP A 175 -0.51 -11.44 10.92
CA ASP A 175 -1.64 -12.01 11.65
C ASP A 175 -2.88 -12.18 10.74
N ASP A 176 -3.71 -13.16 11.10
CA ASP A 176 -4.95 -13.49 10.39
C ASP A 176 -5.87 -12.28 10.15
N ARG A 177 -5.91 -11.30 11.06
CA ARG A 177 -6.81 -10.15 10.92
C ARG A 177 -6.31 -9.21 9.83
N ASN A 178 -5.01 -8.90 9.82
CA ASN A 178 -4.41 -8.07 8.77
C ASN A 178 -4.36 -8.78 7.41
N LEU A 179 -4.13 -10.09 7.41
CA LEU A 179 -4.16 -10.88 6.18
C LEU A 179 -5.59 -10.92 5.61
N ARG A 180 -6.60 -11.21 6.43
CA ARG A 180 -8.00 -11.12 6.03
C ARG A 180 -8.35 -9.71 5.55
N ALA A 181 -7.94 -8.65 6.23
CA ALA A 181 -8.19 -7.28 5.77
C ALA A 181 -7.63 -7.02 4.36
N GLY A 182 -6.45 -7.54 4.03
CA GLY A 182 -5.91 -7.47 2.67
C GLY A 182 -6.74 -8.21 1.62
N MET A 183 -7.41 -9.32 1.98
CA MET A 183 -8.28 -10.06 1.06
C MET A 183 -9.47 -9.25 0.55
N ALA A 184 -9.93 -8.24 1.30
CA ALA A 184 -11.01 -7.37 0.83
C ALA A 184 -10.59 -6.59 -0.43
N GLU A 185 -9.35 -6.12 -0.48
CA GLU A 185 -8.81 -5.42 -1.65
C GLU A 185 -8.55 -6.37 -2.82
N VAL A 186 -8.19 -7.63 -2.53
CA VAL A 186 -8.10 -8.68 -3.56
C VAL A 186 -9.47 -8.92 -4.21
N VAL A 187 -10.52 -9.08 -3.40
CA VAL A 187 -11.91 -9.25 -3.89
C VAL A 187 -12.36 -8.01 -4.67
N LYS A 188 -12.05 -6.80 -4.19
CA LYS A 188 -12.32 -5.55 -4.90
C LYS A 188 -11.70 -5.56 -6.30
N CYS A 189 -10.40 -5.87 -6.41
CA CYS A 189 -9.70 -5.90 -7.69
C CYS A 189 -10.31 -6.94 -8.65
N ALA A 190 -10.68 -8.12 -8.13
CA ALA A 190 -11.35 -9.16 -8.89
C ALA A 190 -12.69 -8.68 -9.49
N LEU A 191 -13.55 -8.11 -8.65
CA LEU A 191 -14.84 -7.56 -9.07
C LEU A 191 -14.69 -6.41 -10.07
N ALA A 192 -13.71 -5.53 -9.84
CA ALA A 192 -13.58 -4.30 -10.60
C ALA A 192 -12.91 -4.47 -11.98
N GLY A 193 -12.02 -5.45 -12.13
CA GLY A 193 -11.26 -5.58 -13.38
C GLY A 193 -10.64 -6.94 -13.70
N ASP A 194 -10.91 -7.99 -12.92
CA ASP A 194 -10.28 -9.29 -13.13
C ASP A 194 -11.20 -10.50 -12.88
N ALA A 195 -11.87 -10.95 -13.95
CA ALA A 195 -12.82 -12.07 -13.89
C ALA A 195 -12.16 -13.43 -13.55
N GLU A 196 -10.94 -13.71 -14.01
CA GLU A 196 -10.29 -14.99 -13.68
C GLU A 196 -9.74 -14.97 -12.23
N LEU A 197 -9.35 -13.81 -11.68
CA LEU A 197 -9.11 -13.69 -10.24
C LEU A 197 -10.41 -13.94 -9.46
N TRP A 198 -11.54 -13.44 -9.94
CA TRP A 198 -12.85 -13.70 -9.34
C TRP A 198 -13.19 -15.20 -9.33
N ASP A 199 -13.04 -15.89 -10.47
CA ASP A 199 -13.29 -17.33 -10.56
C ASP A 199 -12.38 -18.13 -9.62
N ARG A 200 -11.11 -17.73 -9.48
CA ARG A 200 -10.20 -18.33 -8.50
C ARG A 200 -10.68 -18.12 -7.07
N LEU A 201 -11.12 -16.91 -6.72
CA LEU A 201 -11.62 -16.62 -5.38
C LEU A 201 -12.91 -17.40 -5.07
N LEU A 202 -13.79 -17.61 -6.04
CA LEU A 202 -14.96 -18.47 -5.84
C LEU A 202 -14.58 -19.93 -5.59
N ALA A 203 -13.55 -20.43 -6.26
CA ALA A 203 -13.09 -21.80 -6.12
C ALA A 203 -12.38 -22.07 -4.79
N VAL A 204 -11.49 -21.17 -4.36
CA VAL A 204 -10.57 -21.42 -3.23
C VAL A 204 -10.48 -20.30 -2.20
N GLY A 205 -11.12 -19.15 -2.43
CA GLY A 205 -10.98 -17.95 -1.59
C GLY A 205 -11.47 -18.11 -0.16
N GLY A 206 -12.41 -19.02 0.10
CA GLY A 206 -12.83 -19.38 1.46
C GLY A 206 -11.73 -20.09 2.27
N GLU A 207 -10.75 -20.67 1.60
CA GLU A 207 -9.62 -21.40 2.19
C GLU A 207 -8.33 -20.56 2.22
N TRP A 208 -8.45 -19.23 2.17
CA TRP A 208 -7.32 -18.30 2.06
C TRP A 208 -6.20 -18.52 3.10
N LYS A 209 -6.52 -19.10 4.26
CA LYS A 209 -5.53 -19.45 5.30
C LYS A 209 -4.53 -20.53 4.87
N ALA A 210 -4.90 -21.35 3.88
CA ALA A 210 -4.06 -22.40 3.33
C ALA A 210 -3.21 -21.93 2.15
N PHE A 211 -3.34 -20.65 1.74
CA PHE A 211 -2.54 -20.13 0.64
C PHE A 211 -1.08 -19.99 1.06
N GLU A 212 -0.19 -20.43 0.17
CA GLU A 212 1.25 -20.37 0.36
C GLU A 212 1.96 -20.13 -0.97
N GLY A 213 3.14 -19.50 -0.93
CA GLY A 213 4.09 -19.46 -2.05
C GLY A 213 3.48 -18.96 -3.37
N GLU A 214 3.41 -19.85 -4.36
CA GLU A 214 2.91 -19.52 -5.69
C GLU A 214 1.47 -19.01 -5.70
N GLU A 215 0.61 -19.51 -4.81
CA GLU A 215 -0.79 -19.05 -4.74
C GLU A 215 -0.84 -17.56 -4.36
N TRP A 216 -0.10 -17.17 -3.32
CA TRP A 216 -0.01 -15.77 -2.92
C TRP A 216 0.56 -14.90 -4.03
N ARG A 217 1.66 -15.34 -4.66
CA ARG A 217 2.25 -14.58 -5.76
C ARG A 217 1.30 -14.40 -6.92
N TRP A 218 0.55 -15.44 -7.29
CA TRP A 218 -0.44 -15.36 -8.36
C TRP A 218 -1.56 -14.37 -8.00
N ILE A 219 -2.16 -14.49 -6.81
CA ILE A 219 -3.23 -13.62 -6.33
C ILE A 219 -2.76 -12.16 -6.27
N VAL A 220 -1.63 -11.91 -5.62
CA VAL A 220 -1.09 -10.56 -5.42
C VAL A 220 -0.77 -9.91 -6.75
N ARG A 221 -0.11 -10.64 -7.67
CA ARG A 221 0.23 -10.14 -9.00
C ARG A 221 -1.01 -9.76 -9.81
N ARG A 222 -2.07 -10.57 -9.76
CA ARG A 222 -3.32 -10.31 -10.48
C ARG A 222 -4.03 -9.07 -9.91
N ALA A 223 -4.15 -9.00 -8.59
CA ALA A 223 -4.79 -7.88 -7.90
C ALA A 223 -4.06 -6.56 -8.18
N ILE A 224 -2.73 -6.54 -8.06
CA ILE A 224 -1.95 -5.31 -8.26
C ILE A 224 -1.84 -4.91 -9.74
N ALA A 225 -1.91 -5.87 -10.68
CA ALA A 225 -1.94 -5.58 -12.12
C ALA A 225 -3.15 -4.74 -12.53
N PHE A 226 -4.33 -5.04 -11.95
CA PHE A 226 -5.51 -4.21 -12.17
C PHE A 226 -5.26 -2.77 -11.72
N LYS A 227 -4.75 -2.58 -10.49
CA LYS A 227 -4.44 -1.25 -9.96
C LYS A 227 -3.42 -0.51 -10.80
N ALA A 228 -2.34 -1.17 -11.20
CA ALA A 228 -1.32 -0.62 -12.09
C ALA A 228 -1.94 -0.12 -13.41
N SER A 229 -2.78 -0.94 -14.04
CA SER A 229 -3.43 -0.56 -15.31
C SER A 229 -4.35 0.67 -15.19
N VAL A 230 -4.93 0.91 -14.02
CA VAL A 230 -5.75 2.10 -13.75
C VAL A 230 -4.86 3.31 -13.48
N VAL A 231 -3.76 3.13 -12.73
CA VAL A 231 -2.76 4.18 -12.45
C VAL A 231 -2.10 4.68 -13.74
N GLU A 232 -1.75 3.77 -14.66
CA GLU A 232 -1.16 4.12 -15.97
C GLU A 232 -2.09 5.01 -16.81
N LYS A 233 -3.41 4.79 -16.70
CA LYS A 233 -4.42 5.56 -17.42
C LYS A 233 -4.80 6.86 -16.72
N ASP A 234 -4.76 6.89 -15.39
CA ASP A 234 -5.20 8.03 -14.58
C ASP A 234 -4.41 8.14 -13.26
N GLU A 235 -3.15 8.56 -13.38
CA GLU A 235 -2.23 8.67 -12.25
C GLU A 235 -2.74 9.63 -11.16
N ARG A 236 -3.40 10.74 -11.53
CA ARG A 236 -3.80 11.83 -10.62
C ARG A 236 -5.28 11.85 -10.25
N GLU A 237 -6.00 10.75 -10.48
CA GLU A 237 -7.41 10.60 -10.09
C GLU A 237 -8.38 11.62 -10.67
N THR A 238 -8.22 11.90 -11.95
CA THR A 238 -9.08 12.85 -12.68
C THR A 238 -10.39 12.24 -13.15
N SER A 239 -10.45 10.92 -13.36
CA SER A 239 -11.61 10.23 -13.96
C SER A 239 -11.69 8.73 -13.61
N LEU A 240 -11.03 7.88 -14.40
CA LEU A 240 -11.12 6.42 -14.38
C LEU A 240 -10.75 5.81 -13.04
N ARG A 241 -9.86 6.46 -12.27
CA ARG A 241 -9.40 5.93 -10.99
C ARG A 241 -10.50 5.84 -9.93
N LYS A 242 -11.64 6.50 -10.13
CA LYS A 242 -12.85 6.33 -9.29
C LYS A 242 -13.33 4.88 -9.21
N ILE A 243 -13.02 4.04 -10.19
CA ILE A 243 -13.38 2.61 -10.16
C ILE A 243 -12.70 1.86 -9.00
N LEU A 244 -11.53 2.33 -8.54
CA LEU A 244 -10.82 1.75 -7.39
C LEU A 244 -11.52 2.02 -6.06
N ASN A 245 -12.53 2.91 -6.06
CA ASN A 245 -13.35 3.21 -4.88
C ASN A 245 -14.54 2.25 -4.74
N LEU A 246 -14.58 1.13 -5.48
CA LEU A 246 -15.55 0.07 -5.26
C LEU A 246 -15.48 -0.40 -3.79
N GLY A 247 -16.62 -0.42 -3.11
CA GLY A 247 -16.74 -0.71 -1.68
C GLY A 247 -16.30 0.42 -0.74
N HIS A 248 -15.76 1.52 -1.25
CA HIS A 248 -15.17 2.57 -0.40
C HIS A 248 -16.19 3.64 0.02
N THR A 249 -17.31 3.82 -0.68
CA THR A 249 -18.27 4.86 -0.32
C THR A 249 -18.98 4.51 0.99
N ILE A 250 -19.54 3.31 1.06
CA ILE A 250 -20.14 2.78 2.30
C ILE A 250 -19.05 2.35 3.28
N GLY A 251 -17.95 1.78 2.80
CA GLY A 251 -16.83 1.36 3.65
C GLY A 251 -16.23 2.51 4.46
N HIS A 252 -15.84 3.62 3.82
CA HIS A 252 -15.34 4.79 4.55
C HIS A 252 -16.39 5.40 5.49
N ALA A 253 -17.67 5.40 5.09
CA ALA A 253 -18.74 5.87 5.96
C ALA A 253 -18.88 5.01 7.22
N MET A 254 -18.74 3.68 7.10
CA MET A 254 -18.74 2.74 8.22
C MET A 254 -17.52 2.97 9.14
N GLU A 255 -16.32 3.06 8.56
CA GLU A 255 -15.08 3.28 9.30
C GLU A 255 -15.11 4.60 10.08
N LYS A 256 -15.53 5.69 9.44
CA LYS A 256 -15.65 7.01 10.07
C LYS A 256 -16.69 7.00 11.19
N SER A 257 -17.82 6.33 10.99
CA SER A 257 -18.92 6.33 11.94
C SER A 257 -18.69 5.41 13.14
N GLY A 258 -17.90 4.34 12.98
CA GLY A 258 -17.53 3.42 14.05
C GLY A 258 -16.36 3.87 14.94
N GLY A 259 -15.70 4.97 14.57
CA GLY A 259 -14.47 5.44 15.19
C GLY A 259 -13.24 4.79 14.55
N TYR A 260 -12.26 5.63 14.17
CA TYR A 260 -11.03 5.14 13.54
C TYR A 260 -10.28 4.15 14.44
N GLY A 261 -9.80 3.06 13.85
CA GLY A 261 -9.06 2.01 14.54
C GLY A 261 -9.94 0.86 15.08
N ARG A 262 -11.27 1.02 15.12
CA ARG A 262 -12.18 -0.08 15.51
C ARG A 262 -12.24 -1.17 14.43
N LEU A 263 -12.58 -0.77 13.20
CA LEU A 263 -12.46 -1.59 12.01
C LEU A 263 -11.10 -1.32 11.35
N LEU A 264 -10.46 -2.35 10.82
CA LEU A 264 -9.40 -2.18 9.84
C LEU A 264 -9.99 -1.70 8.52
N HIS A 265 -9.21 -0.97 7.72
CA HIS A 265 -9.63 -0.48 6.40
C HIS A 265 -10.26 -1.58 5.54
N GLY A 266 -9.60 -2.73 5.42
CA GLY A 266 -10.11 -3.87 4.66
C GLY A 266 -11.41 -4.47 5.20
N GLU A 267 -11.64 -4.43 6.52
CA GLU A 267 -12.92 -4.87 7.11
C GLU A 267 -14.06 -3.92 6.69
N ALA A 268 -13.79 -2.61 6.70
CA ALA A 268 -14.73 -1.61 6.23
C ALA A 268 -15.00 -1.71 4.71
N VAL A 269 -13.96 -1.96 3.90
CA VAL A 269 -14.10 -2.22 2.46
C VAL A 269 -14.93 -3.47 2.20
N ALA A 270 -14.75 -4.57 2.95
CA ALA A 270 -15.56 -5.78 2.79
C ALA A 270 -17.05 -5.53 3.06
N ILE A 271 -17.38 -4.78 4.12
CA ILE A 271 -18.76 -4.31 4.39
C ILE A 271 -19.28 -3.51 3.19
N GLY A 272 -18.49 -2.54 2.72
CA GLY A 272 -18.87 -1.71 1.58
C GLY A 272 -19.08 -2.50 0.30
N LEU A 273 -18.24 -3.49 -0.01
CA LEU A 273 -18.40 -4.38 -1.17
C LEU A 273 -19.75 -5.10 -1.14
N ALA A 274 -20.11 -5.67 0.01
CA ALA A 274 -21.38 -6.37 0.16
C ALA A 274 -22.59 -5.42 0.05
N TRP A 275 -22.53 -4.27 0.73
CA TRP A 275 -23.63 -3.30 0.76
C TRP A 275 -23.83 -2.61 -0.59
N GLU A 276 -22.74 -2.23 -1.26
CA GLU A 276 -22.78 -1.60 -2.58
C GLU A 276 -23.20 -2.59 -3.67
N ALA A 277 -22.90 -3.89 -3.53
CA ALA A 277 -23.42 -4.91 -4.43
C ALA A 277 -24.96 -5.06 -4.33
N ILE A 278 -25.52 -5.07 -3.11
CA ILE A 278 -26.98 -5.08 -2.90
C ILE A 278 -27.63 -3.77 -3.38
N LEU A 279 -26.99 -2.63 -3.15
CA LEU A 279 -27.43 -1.37 -3.73
C LEU A 279 -27.47 -1.44 -5.25
N GLY A 280 -26.39 -1.95 -5.87
CA GLY A 280 -26.31 -2.15 -7.32
C GLY A 280 -27.39 -3.10 -7.86
N LEU A 281 -27.77 -4.13 -7.09
CA LEU A 281 -28.88 -5.03 -7.42
C LEU A 281 -30.20 -4.27 -7.47
N ARG A 282 -30.50 -3.45 -6.45
CA ARG A 282 -31.71 -2.63 -6.39
C ARG A 282 -31.77 -1.57 -7.49
N LEU A 283 -30.60 -1.10 -7.94
CA LEU A 283 -30.46 -0.15 -9.04
C LEU A 283 -30.51 -0.82 -10.42
N GLY A 284 -30.56 -2.16 -10.49
CA GLY A 284 -30.57 -2.93 -11.74
C GLY A 284 -29.23 -2.97 -12.49
N VAL A 285 -28.12 -2.70 -11.79
CA VAL A 285 -26.75 -2.78 -12.35
C VAL A 285 -26.11 -4.13 -12.05
N THR A 286 -26.25 -4.60 -10.81
CA THR A 286 -25.66 -5.84 -10.33
C THR A 286 -26.63 -7.00 -10.49
N GLY A 287 -26.18 -8.13 -11.03
CA GLY A 287 -27.00 -9.35 -11.10
C GLY A 287 -27.15 -10.03 -9.73
N GLU A 288 -28.29 -10.66 -9.49
CA GLU A 288 -28.58 -11.39 -8.24
C GLU A 288 -27.58 -12.52 -7.98
N GLU A 289 -27.20 -13.26 -9.03
CA GLU A 289 -26.19 -14.32 -8.99
C GLU A 289 -24.85 -13.83 -8.42
N LEU A 290 -24.46 -12.59 -8.70
CA LEU A 290 -23.23 -12.02 -8.16
C LEU A 290 -23.33 -11.78 -6.66
N VAL A 291 -24.47 -11.24 -6.19
CA VAL A 291 -24.71 -11.01 -4.76
C VAL A 291 -24.73 -12.34 -4.00
N ASP A 292 -25.38 -13.34 -4.59
CA ASP A 292 -25.46 -14.71 -4.06
C ASP A 292 -24.12 -15.43 -4.01
N ALA A 293 -23.15 -15.02 -4.82
CA ALA A 293 -21.78 -15.53 -4.77
C ALA A 293 -20.87 -14.70 -3.83
N LEU A 294 -20.95 -13.37 -3.89
CA LEU A 294 -20.09 -12.44 -3.16
C LEU A 294 -20.31 -12.48 -1.65
N VAL A 295 -21.58 -12.40 -1.21
CA VAL A 295 -21.88 -12.34 0.22
C VAL A 295 -21.41 -13.61 0.93
N PRO A 296 -21.70 -14.84 0.42
CA PRO A 296 -21.16 -16.06 1.02
C PRO A 296 -19.64 -16.16 0.96
N LEU A 297 -18.99 -15.69 -0.10
CA LEU A 297 -17.54 -15.67 -0.20
C LEU A 297 -16.90 -14.82 0.92
N LEU A 298 -17.37 -13.58 1.10
CA LEU A 298 -16.85 -12.69 2.13
C LEU A 298 -17.12 -13.24 3.55
N ILE A 299 -18.30 -13.83 3.76
CA ILE A 299 -18.64 -14.56 4.99
C ILE A 299 -17.67 -15.72 5.22
N GLY A 300 -17.41 -16.54 4.20
CA GLY A 300 -16.48 -17.68 4.26
C GLY A 300 -15.04 -17.25 4.52
N MET A 301 -14.63 -16.09 4.04
CA MET A 301 -13.35 -15.47 4.39
C MET A 301 -13.28 -14.96 5.84
N GLY A 302 -14.41 -14.90 6.54
CA GLY A 302 -14.51 -14.50 7.94
C GLY A 302 -14.75 -13.01 8.17
N PHE A 303 -15.31 -12.28 7.19
CA PHE A 303 -15.64 -10.87 7.36
C PHE A 303 -16.98 -10.67 8.10
N PRO A 304 -17.04 -9.76 9.08
CA PRO A 304 -18.31 -9.22 9.56
C PRO A 304 -18.86 -8.22 8.54
N LEU A 305 -19.97 -8.54 7.88
CA LEU A 305 -20.57 -7.70 6.83
C LEU A 305 -21.51 -6.61 7.34
N ASP A 306 -21.65 -6.45 8.65
CA ASP A 306 -22.33 -5.33 9.31
C ASP A 306 -21.68 -5.06 10.68
N ASP A 307 -21.85 -3.84 11.15
CA ASP A 307 -21.52 -3.44 12.52
C ASP A 307 -22.77 -2.89 13.21
N PRO A 308 -23.43 -3.69 14.08
CA PRO A 308 -24.64 -3.28 14.78
C PRO A 308 -24.46 -2.06 15.68
N GLY A 309 -23.22 -1.81 16.16
CA GLY A 309 -22.91 -0.66 17.00
C GLY A 309 -22.91 0.67 16.25
N VAL A 310 -22.89 0.63 14.91
CA VAL A 310 -22.88 1.84 14.08
C VAL A 310 -24.29 2.17 13.60
N ALA A 311 -24.83 3.29 14.08
CA ALA A 311 -26.15 3.76 13.70
C ALA A 311 -26.23 4.09 12.20
N LEU A 312 -27.34 3.70 11.55
CA LEU A 312 -27.59 4.02 10.13
C LEU A 312 -27.57 5.53 9.86
N THR A 313 -28.04 6.34 10.81
CA THR A 313 -28.03 7.80 10.73
C THR A 313 -26.61 8.35 10.65
N SER A 314 -25.65 7.78 11.38
CA SER A 314 -24.24 8.15 11.32
C SER A 314 -23.63 7.79 9.97
N ILE A 315 -23.90 6.58 9.46
CA ILE A 315 -23.45 6.13 8.14
C ILE A 315 -24.01 7.05 7.06
N ALA A 316 -25.33 7.31 7.08
CA ALA A 316 -26.02 8.19 6.16
C ALA A 316 -25.44 9.61 6.16
N ALA A 317 -25.08 10.13 7.33
CA ALA A 317 -24.45 11.43 7.48
C ALA A 317 -23.04 11.41 6.89
N ALA A 318 -22.24 10.36 7.12
CA ALA A 318 -20.89 10.22 6.62
C ALA A 318 -20.83 10.07 5.08
N ILE A 319 -21.82 9.42 4.47
CA ILE A 319 -21.96 9.35 3.01
C ILE A 319 -22.22 10.77 2.45
N GLY A 320 -21.30 11.23 1.61
CA GLY A 320 -21.36 12.55 0.98
C GLY A 320 -20.71 13.69 1.78
N MET A 321 -19.99 13.38 2.87
CA MET A 321 -19.15 14.36 3.58
C MET A 321 -17.77 14.60 2.93
N ASP A 322 -17.53 14.09 1.72
CA ASP A 322 -16.25 14.29 1.05
C ASP A 322 -16.13 15.72 0.48
N LYS A 323 -15.05 16.42 0.85
CA LYS A 323 -14.63 17.74 0.34
C LYS A 323 -15.66 18.88 0.40
N LYS A 324 -16.00 19.38 1.61
CA LYS A 324 -16.58 20.73 1.90
C LYS A 324 -17.75 21.24 1.01
N ARG A 325 -18.38 20.39 0.19
CA ARG A 325 -19.48 20.73 -0.72
C ARG A 325 -20.62 19.78 -0.43
N ARG A 326 -21.82 20.31 -0.20
CA ARG A 326 -23.05 19.50 -0.11
C ARG A 326 -23.32 18.93 -1.51
N MET A 327 -22.85 17.73 -1.77
CA MET A 327 -23.16 17.04 -3.02
C MET A 327 -24.60 16.50 -2.95
N SER A 328 -25.36 16.64 -4.03
CA SER A 328 -26.67 15.98 -4.18
C SER A 328 -26.54 14.52 -4.59
N ASP A 329 -25.46 14.19 -5.30
CA ASP A 329 -25.19 12.90 -5.92
C ASP A 329 -23.73 12.52 -5.74
N VAL A 330 -23.44 11.23 -5.88
CA VAL A 330 -22.07 10.68 -5.90
C VAL A 330 -21.89 9.77 -7.11
N ASP A 331 -20.70 9.81 -7.71
CA ASP A 331 -20.30 8.82 -8.72
C ASP A 331 -19.88 7.55 -7.98
N LEU A 332 -20.72 6.52 -8.03
CA LEU A 332 -20.52 5.25 -7.35
C LEU A 332 -20.08 4.17 -8.36
N PRO A 333 -18.91 3.56 -8.19
CA PRO A 333 -18.57 2.34 -8.93
C PRO A 333 -19.45 1.18 -8.46
N LEU A 334 -20.17 0.57 -9.41
CA LEU A 334 -21.03 -0.58 -9.19
C LEU A 334 -20.59 -1.73 -10.09
N VAL A 335 -20.69 -2.97 -9.60
CA VAL A 335 -20.25 -4.15 -10.36
C VAL A 335 -21.34 -4.57 -11.32
N ALA A 336 -21.10 -4.43 -12.62
CA ALA A 336 -22.03 -4.86 -13.67
C ALA A 336 -21.86 -6.36 -14.01
N ALA A 337 -20.63 -6.86 -13.89
CA ALA A 337 -20.25 -8.28 -13.99
C ALA A 337 -18.88 -8.47 -13.32
N PRO A 338 -18.49 -9.69 -12.94
CA PRO A 338 -17.11 -9.94 -12.51
C PRO A 338 -16.08 -9.36 -13.48
N GLY A 339 -15.10 -8.63 -12.94
CA GLY A 339 -14.09 -7.92 -13.72
C GLY A 339 -14.59 -6.70 -14.50
N ARG A 340 -15.81 -6.21 -14.23
CA ARG A 340 -16.37 -5.05 -14.93
C ARG A 340 -17.25 -4.21 -14.01
N CYS A 341 -16.76 -3.02 -13.68
CA CYS A 341 -17.53 -1.98 -13.00
C CYS A 341 -18.06 -0.92 -13.98
N GLU A 342 -19.17 -0.30 -13.58
CA GLU A 342 -19.73 0.90 -14.17
C GLU A 342 -19.73 2.04 -13.14
N LEU A 343 -19.36 3.25 -13.54
CA LEU A 343 -19.56 4.44 -12.71
C LEU A 343 -20.99 4.95 -12.92
N ARG A 344 -21.82 4.85 -11.88
CA ARG A 344 -23.18 5.38 -11.89
C ARG A 344 -23.29 6.57 -10.96
N ARG A 345 -23.84 7.68 -11.47
CA ARG A 345 -24.18 8.82 -10.62
C ARG A 345 -25.48 8.53 -9.88
N VAL A 346 -25.42 8.47 -8.55
CA VAL A 346 -26.55 8.10 -7.70
C VAL A 346 -26.86 9.24 -6.72
N PRO A 347 -28.13 9.69 -6.63
CA PRO A 347 -28.55 10.66 -5.62
C PRO A 347 -28.29 10.15 -4.20
N LEU A 348 -27.73 10.99 -3.32
CA LEU A 348 -27.47 10.61 -1.94
C LEU A 348 -28.74 10.21 -1.18
N ALA A 349 -29.89 10.80 -1.54
CA ALA A 349 -31.18 10.45 -0.94
C ALA A 349 -31.56 8.99 -1.23
N GLU A 350 -31.25 8.49 -2.43
CA GLU A 350 -31.52 7.11 -2.84
C GLU A 350 -30.63 6.13 -2.07
N ILE A 351 -29.33 6.42 -1.96
CA ILE A 351 -28.39 5.63 -1.15
C ILE A 351 -28.86 5.57 0.31
N ARG A 352 -29.16 6.72 0.90
CA ARG A 352 -29.60 6.84 2.31
C ARG A 352 -30.91 6.10 2.56
N GLY A 353 -31.87 6.20 1.64
CA GLY A 353 -33.15 5.49 1.71
C GLY A 353 -32.99 3.97 1.61
N ALA A 354 -31.97 3.48 0.89
CA ALA A 354 -31.73 2.05 0.73
C ALA A 354 -31.05 1.39 1.94
N LEU A 355 -30.29 2.14 2.77
CA LEU A 355 -29.47 1.59 3.85
C LEU A 355 -30.22 0.66 4.83
N PRO A 356 -31.44 1.00 5.32
CA PRO A 356 -32.16 0.12 6.25
C PRO A 356 -32.45 -1.25 5.64
N GLY A 357 -32.91 -1.28 4.39
CA GLY A 357 -33.19 -2.52 3.69
C GLY A 357 -31.92 -3.30 3.34
N ILE A 358 -30.82 -2.63 3.01
CA ILE A 358 -29.53 -3.30 2.73
C ILE A 358 -29.03 -4.00 3.99
N ARG A 359 -29.03 -3.29 5.13
CA ARG A 359 -28.62 -3.85 6.42
C ARG A 359 -29.47 -5.05 6.82
N ALA A 360 -30.79 -4.97 6.65
CA ALA A 360 -31.70 -6.07 6.96
C ALA A 360 -31.36 -7.32 6.12
N GLU A 361 -31.17 -7.15 4.81
CA GLU A 361 -30.83 -8.24 3.89
C GLU A 361 -29.47 -8.87 4.21
N ILE A 362 -28.45 -8.06 4.53
CA ILE A 362 -27.14 -8.56 4.95
C ILE A 362 -27.25 -9.43 6.20
N ARG A 363 -28.03 -8.98 7.19
CA ARG A 363 -28.22 -9.73 8.44
C ARG A 363 -28.96 -11.04 8.21
N GLU A 364 -30.00 -11.03 7.39
CA GLU A 364 -30.72 -12.26 7.00
C GLU A 364 -29.79 -13.27 6.33
N ARG A 365 -29.02 -12.84 5.33
CA ARG A 365 -28.03 -13.67 4.63
C ARG A 365 -26.93 -14.20 5.56
N SER A 366 -26.52 -13.39 6.56
CA SER A 366 -25.51 -13.78 7.55
C SER A 366 -26.04 -14.83 8.53
N ILE A 367 -27.28 -14.67 9.02
CA ILE A 367 -27.95 -15.62 9.93
C ILE A 367 -28.19 -16.96 9.23
N ALA A 368 -28.67 -16.95 7.98
CA ALA A 368 -28.95 -18.16 7.20
C ALA A 368 -27.70 -19.08 7.03
N ARG A 369 -26.49 -18.54 7.20
CA ARG A 369 -25.21 -19.26 7.08
C ARG A 369 -24.60 -19.66 8.41
N GLY A 370 -25.31 -19.49 9.53
CA GLY A 370 -24.82 -19.91 10.85
C GLY A 370 -23.68 -19.04 11.41
N LEU A 371 -23.41 -17.88 10.82
CA LEU A 371 -22.58 -16.88 11.46
C LEU A 371 -23.36 -16.27 12.62
N ASN A 372 -23.03 -16.70 13.85
CA ASN A 372 -23.43 -16.02 15.06
C ASN A 372 -22.78 -14.63 15.06
N LEU A 373 -23.44 -13.65 14.45
CA LEU A 373 -23.22 -12.25 14.84
C LEU A 373 -23.49 -12.21 16.35
N PRO A 374 -22.61 -11.64 17.19
CA PRO A 374 -22.87 -11.47 18.62
C PRO A 374 -24.19 -10.72 18.92
N ALA A 375 -24.85 -10.16 17.90
CA ALA A 375 -26.13 -9.48 17.94
C ALA A 375 -27.32 -10.27 17.34
N ALA A 376 -27.16 -11.49 16.81
CA ALA A 376 -28.27 -12.24 16.20
C ALA A 376 -29.36 -12.62 17.23
N ASN A 377 -28.96 -12.86 18.49
CA ASN A 377 -29.90 -13.12 19.59
C ASN A 377 -30.64 -11.86 20.09
N ALA A 378 -30.23 -10.65 19.67
CA ALA A 378 -30.95 -9.42 20.02
C ALA A 378 -32.08 -9.08 19.03
N ILE A 379 -32.14 -9.75 17.87
CA ILE A 379 -33.11 -9.45 16.80
C ILE A 379 -34.45 -10.19 16.99
N LEU A 380 -34.53 -11.16 17.91
CA LEU A 380 -35.77 -11.86 18.26
C LEU A 380 -36.39 -11.40 19.60
N ALA A 381 -35.86 -10.34 20.21
CA ALA A 381 -36.38 -9.76 21.45
C ALA A 381 -36.79 -8.29 21.26
N GLU A 382 -37.49 -7.96 20.17
CA GLU A 382 -38.35 -6.78 20.17
C GLU A 382 -39.79 -7.21 20.46
N SER A 383 -40.21 -6.98 21.70
CA SER A 383 -41.60 -6.81 22.11
C SER A 383 -41.63 -5.79 23.25
N PRO A 384 -42.73 -5.02 23.39
CA PRO A 384 -42.72 -3.58 23.55
C PRO A 384 -42.55 -3.15 25.00
N GLY A 385 -41.80 -2.07 25.22
CA GLY A 385 -41.57 -1.54 26.57
C GLY A 385 -41.04 -0.11 26.58
N SER A 386 -41.66 0.81 25.83
CA SER A 386 -41.53 2.25 26.11
C SER A 386 -42.61 2.65 27.11
N SER A 387 -42.22 3.00 28.33
CA SER A 387 -43.10 3.61 29.33
C SER A 387 -43.45 5.03 28.91
N LEU A 388 -44.44 5.18 28.02
CA LEU A 388 -45.07 6.46 27.71
C LEU A 388 -46.14 6.75 28.75
N VAL A 389 -46.13 7.96 29.32
CA VAL A 389 -47.22 8.41 30.21
C VAL A 389 -48.06 9.42 29.44
N HIS A 390 -49.36 9.15 29.37
CA HIS A 390 -50.36 10.03 28.77
C HIS A 390 -50.92 10.98 29.84
N VAL A 391 -50.91 12.28 29.56
CA VAL A 391 -51.62 13.29 30.34
C VAL A 391 -52.46 14.11 29.36
N GLY A 392 -53.75 13.78 29.25
CA GLY A 392 -54.61 14.33 28.19
C GLY A 392 -54.19 13.86 26.80
N ASP A 393 -54.26 14.75 25.81
CA ASP A 393 -53.99 14.44 24.38
C ASP A 393 -52.50 14.55 23.98
N GLU A 394 -51.57 14.67 24.94
CA GLU A 394 -50.13 14.78 24.68
C GLU A 394 -49.32 13.61 25.27
N VAL A 395 -48.21 13.27 24.60
CA VAL A 395 -47.34 12.12 24.91
C VAL A 395 -45.97 12.61 25.37
N TYR A 396 -45.54 12.16 26.55
CA TYR A 396 -44.25 12.51 27.15
C TYR A 396 -43.36 11.27 27.36
N GLU A 397 -42.06 11.41 27.11
CA GLU A 397 -41.02 10.39 27.33
C GLU A 397 -40.25 10.69 28.63
N ILE A 398 -40.13 9.71 29.53
CA ILE A 398 -39.41 9.87 30.82
C ILE A 398 -37.97 9.38 30.66
N ARG A 399 -36.98 10.22 31.02
CA ARG A 399 -35.56 9.82 31.15
C ARG A 399 -35.10 9.93 32.60
N SER A 400 -34.34 8.94 33.07
CA SER A 400 -33.72 8.92 34.41
C SER A 400 -32.43 9.75 34.45
N ALA A 401 -32.26 10.54 35.51
CA ALA A 401 -31.11 11.41 35.75
C ALA A 401 -30.04 10.70 36.59
N GLU A 402 -28.77 10.79 36.19
CA GLU A 402 -27.63 10.73 37.10
C GLU A 402 -26.61 11.82 36.73
N GLU A 403 -26.25 12.60 37.75
CA GLU A 403 -25.33 13.73 37.75
C GLU A 403 -23.87 13.26 37.95
N SER A 404 -22.90 13.94 37.33
CA SER A 404 -21.57 14.10 37.95
C SER A 404 -21.13 15.56 37.84
N VAL A 405 -20.78 16.11 39.01
CA VAL A 405 -20.48 17.51 39.28
C VAL A 405 -18.97 17.74 39.10
N VAL A 406 -18.59 18.76 38.35
CA VAL A 406 -17.20 19.26 38.25
C VAL A 406 -17.09 20.58 39.03
N PRO A 407 -16.14 20.76 39.97
CA PRO A 407 -15.91 22.03 40.64
C PRO A 407 -14.94 22.94 39.84
N PRO A 408 -14.93 24.26 40.08
CA PRO A 408 -14.19 25.21 39.25
C PRO A 408 -12.69 25.27 39.60
N VAL A 409 -11.86 25.54 38.60
CA VAL A 409 -10.41 25.79 38.71
C VAL A 409 -10.17 27.29 38.95
N PRO A 410 -9.23 27.72 39.83
CA PRO A 410 -8.91 29.14 40.03
C PRO A 410 -7.94 29.67 38.97
N GLU A 411 -8.09 30.96 38.64
CA GLU A 411 -7.16 31.76 37.83
C GLU A 411 -5.81 31.94 38.55
N GLU A 412 -4.70 31.66 37.86
CA GLU A 412 -3.36 32.10 38.26
C GLU A 412 -2.71 32.97 37.17
N ALA A 413 -1.98 33.97 37.67
CA ALA A 413 -1.49 35.14 36.96
C ALA A 413 -0.28 34.88 36.05
N VAL A 414 -0.21 35.67 34.98
CA VAL A 414 0.89 35.76 34.02
C VAL A 414 2.05 36.56 34.64
N PRO A 415 3.31 36.07 34.63
CA PRO A 415 4.46 36.92 34.89
C PRO A 415 4.97 37.55 33.58
N ALA A 416 5.30 38.84 33.67
CA ALA A 416 5.92 39.63 32.63
C ALA A 416 7.36 39.16 32.33
N VAL A 417 7.74 39.14 31.05
CA VAL A 417 9.10 38.90 30.58
C VAL A 417 9.67 40.22 30.05
N GLU A 418 10.77 40.68 30.65
CA GLU A 418 11.57 41.83 30.20
C GLU A 418 12.43 41.48 28.97
N PRO A 419 12.81 42.45 28.12
CA PRO A 419 13.54 42.17 26.89
C PRO A 419 15.06 42.16 27.13
N GLU A 420 15.70 41.02 26.85
CA GLU A 420 17.16 40.95 26.77
C GLU A 420 17.70 41.44 25.42
N GLN A 421 18.81 42.16 25.51
CA GLN A 421 19.45 42.94 24.47
C GLN A 421 20.20 42.06 23.47
N ALA A 422 20.09 42.40 22.19
CA ALA A 422 20.87 41.83 21.11
C ALA A 422 22.32 42.37 21.14
N THR A 423 23.30 41.48 21.20
CA THR A 423 24.70 41.77 20.85
C THR A 423 25.06 41.07 19.55
N ALA A 424 25.47 41.86 18.55
CA ALA A 424 25.97 41.39 17.27
C ALA A 424 27.35 40.73 17.43
N VAL A 425 27.52 39.57 16.80
CA VAL A 425 28.82 38.90 16.60
C VAL A 425 29.05 38.80 15.09
N GLU A 426 30.17 39.34 14.62
CA GLU A 426 30.63 39.28 13.22
C GLU A 426 31.14 37.86 12.87
N PRO A 427 31.12 37.45 11.58
CA PRO A 427 31.40 36.06 11.20
C PRO A 427 32.91 35.80 11.08
N GLU A 428 33.42 34.80 11.79
CA GLU A 428 34.72 34.19 11.50
C GLU A 428 34.59 33.20 10.33
N SER A 429 35.57 33.22 9.42
CA SER A 429 35.65 32.35 8.26
C SER A 429 36.09 30.93 8.64
N GLU A 430 35.24 29.93 8.38
CA GLU A 430 35.59 28.52 8.57
C GLU A 430 36.58 27.99 7.50
N PRO A 431 37.51 27.10 7.86
CA PRO A 431 38.46 26.51 6.93
C PRO A 431 37.80 25.41 6.07
N VAL A 432 38.20 25.33 4.81
CA VAL A 432 37.75 24.32 3.84
C VAL A 432 38.16 22.91 4.32
N PRO A 433 37.25 21.93 4.42
CA PRO A 433 37.60 20.56 4.78
C PRO A 433 38.29 19.82 3.61
N PRO A 434 39.18 18.85 3.91
CA PRO A 434 39.89 18.10 2.87
C PRO A 434 38.93 17.19 2.11
N GLU A 435 39.15 17.03 0.79
CA GLU A 435 38.39 16.13 -0.07
C GLU A 435 38.37 14.70 0.50
N LEU A 436 37.17 14.14 0.68
CA LEU A 436 36.96 12.75 1.05
C LEU A 436 37.36 11.83 -0.11
N PRO A 437 38.01 10.69 0.15
CA PRO A 437 38.35 9.71 -0.88
C PRO A 437 37.07 9.14 -1.52
N ALA A 438 37.09 8.95 -2.84
CA ALA A 438 35.98 8.39 -3.61
C ALA A 438 35.50 7.05 -3.00
N ALA A 439 34.19 6.92 -2.82
CA ALA A 439 33.56 5.70 -2.32
C ALA A 439 33.90 4.49 -3.22
N PRO A 440 34.09 3.28 -2.66
CA PRO A 440 34.37 2.09 -3.46
C PRO A 440 33.16 1.76 -4.34
N ALA A 441 33.38 1.58 -5.64
CA ALA A 441 32.35 1.10 -6.56
C ALA A 441 31.96 -0.32 -6.17
N VAL A 442 30.68 -0.54 -5.83
CA VAL A 442 30.13 -1.87 -5.54
C VAL A 442 30.15 -2.72 -6.82
N ARG A 443 30.85 -3.87 -6.80
CA ARG A 443 31.05 -4.77 -7.97
C ARG A 443 30.36 -6.10 -7.71
N THR A 444 29.25 -6.39 -8.39
CA THR A 444 28.49 -7.64 -8.21
C THR A 444 28.33 -8.43 -9.51
N VAL A 445 28.12 -9.74 -9.39
CA VAL A 445 27.87 -10.64 -10.52
C VAL A 445 26.59 -10.24 -11.28
N THR A 446 25.60 -9.71 -10.56
CA THR A 446 24.35 -9.20 -11.12
C THR A 446 24.57 -7.94 -11.95
N LEU A 447 25.44 -7.01 -11.50
CA LEU A 447 25.82 -5.85 -12.31
C LEU A 447 26.49 -6.28 -13.62
N ALA A 448 27.38 -7.27 -13.56
CA ALA A 448 27.96 -7.84 -14.77
C ALA A 448 26.91 -8.49 -15.68
N ASN A 449 25.92 -9.19 -15.11
CA ASN A 449 24.82 -9.77 -15.89
C ASN A 449 23.96 -8.69 -16.59
N LEU A 450 23.79 -7.52 -15.98
CA LEU A 450 23.04 -6.41 -16.58
C LEU A 450 23.79 -5.77 -17.74
N TYR A 451 25.09 -5.47 -17.57
CA TYR A 451 25.93 -4.99 -18.68
C TYR A 451 25.95 -6.00 -19.83
N TRP A 452 25.96 -7.29 -19.52
CA TRP A 452 25.87 -8.35 -20.52
C TRP A 452 24.55 -8.30 -21.30
N LEU A 453 23.41 -8.21 -20.60
CA LEU A 453 22.10 -8.09 -21.25
C LEU A 453 21.93 -6.80 -22.06
N GLN A 454 22.73 -5.78 -21.79
CA GLN A 454 22.76 -4.51 -22.51
C GLN A 454 23.75 -4.49 -23.69
N GLY A 455 24.47 -5.59 -23.96
CA GLY A 455 25.47 -5.68 -25.02
C GLY A 455 26.86 -5.14 -24.64
N GLU A 456 27.04 -4.66 -23.41
CA GLU A 456 28.33 -4.18 -22.89
C GLU A 456 29.18 -5.33 -22.31
N HIS A 457 29.49 -6.32 -23.16
CA HIS A 457 30.13 -7.57 -22.73
C HIS A 457 31.53 -7.36 -22.12
N SER A 458 32.28 -6.35 -22.59
CA SER A 458 33.61 -6.01 -22.06
C SER A 458 33.55 -5.48 -20.63
N THR A 459 32.57 -4.61 -20.34
CA THR A 459 32.29 -4.07 -19.00
C THR A 459 31.85 -5.18 -18.06
N ALA A 460 30.94 -6.06 -18.51
CA ALA A 460 30.49 -7.22 -17.75
C ALA A 460 31.65 -8.16 -17.36
N ARG A 461 32.50 -8.53 -18.33
CA ARG A 461 33.66 -9.40 -18.10
C ARG A 461 34.69 -8.74 -17.17
N ARG A 462 34.91 -7.42 -17.28
CA ARG A 462 35.81 -6.68 -16.38
C ARG A 462 35.33 -6.77 -14.94
N ILE A 463 34.03 -6.56 -14.69
CA ILE A 463 33.44 -6.64 -13.35
C ILE A 463 33.61 -8.04 -12.76
N ILE A 464 33.35 -9.10 -13.54
CA ILE A 464 33.53 -10.49 -13.08
C ILE A 464 35.01 -10.80 -12.81
N GLY A 465 35.90 -10.33 -13.67
CA GLY A 465 37.35 -10.49 -13.50
C GLY A 465 37.90 -9.77 -12.26
N GLU A 466 37.31 -8.63 -11.90
CA GLU A 466 37.63 -7.91 -10.66
C GLU A 466 37.09 -8.67 -9.43
N ILE A 467 35.84 -9.17 -9.48
CA ILE A 467 35.26 -9.98 -8.38
C ILE A 467 36.10 -11.24 -8.12
N LEU A 468 36.48 -11.97 -9.18
CA LEU A 468 37.30 -13.18 -9.04
C LEU A 468 38.75 -12.89 -8.66
N ARG A 469 39.24 -11.67 -8.86
CA ARG A 469 40.55 -11.25 -8.37
C ARG A 469 40.53 -11.03 -6.86
N ASP A 470 39.46 -10.43 -6.36
CA ASP A 470 39.28 -10.12 -4.94
C ASP A 470 38.81 -11.34 -4.13
N ASP A 471 37.95 -12.19 -4.72
CA ASP A 471 37.51 -13.48 -4.17
C ASP A 471 37.51 -14.57 -5.27
N PRO A 472 38.63 -15.29 -5.45
CA PRO A 472 38.72 -16.36 -6.43
C PRO A 472 37.74 -17.52 -6.22
N ALA A 473 37.20 -17.69 -5.01
CA ALA A 473 36.26 -18.76 -4.65
C ALA A 473 34.80 -18.38 -4.86
N ASN A 474 34.52 -17.19 -5.41
CA ASN A 474 33.17 -16.70 -5.62
C ASN A 474 32.38 -17.57 -6.63
N LEU A 475 31.59 -18.51 -6.10
CA LEU A 475 30.86 -19.51 -6.88
C LEU A 475 29.89 -18.89 -7.90
N ARG A 476 29.34 -17.72 -7.60
CA ARG A 476 28.43 -17.01 -8.52
C ARG A 476 29.18 -16.42 -9.71
N ALA A 477 30.34 -15.81 -9.48
CA ALA A 477 31.16 -15.26 -10.55
C ALA A 477 31.74 -16.37 -11.44
N GLN A 478 32.14 -17.50 -10.84
CA GLN A 478 32.57 -18.69 -11.58
C GLN A 478 31.43 -19.28 -12.42
N ALA A 479 30.24 -19.45 -11.85
CA ALA A 479 29.08 -19.95 -12.57
C ALA A 479 28.63 -19.00 -13.70
N TRP A 480 28.73 -17.69 -13.48
CA TRP A 480 28.43 -16.68 -14.49
C TRP A 480 29.36 -16.82 -15.70
N LEU A 481 30.66 -17.04 -15.45
CA LEU A 481 31.68 -17.22 -16.49
C LEU A 481 31.46 -18.54 -17.25
N ALA A 482 31.21 -19.64 -16.52
CA ALA A 482 30.97 -20.96 -17.09
C ALA A 482 29.69 -21.05 -17.94
N ALA A 483 28.66 -20.26 -17.61
CA ALA A 483 27.43 -20.21 -18.39
C ALA A 483 27.59 -19.48 -19.74
N ARG A 484 28.67 -18.71 -19.93
CA ARG A 484 28.89 -17.83 -21.10
C ARG A 484 30.11 -18.20 -21.94
N THR A 485 30.88 -19.21 -21.51
CA THR A 485 31.94 -19.84 -22.32
C THR A 485 31.45 -20.46 -23.64
N GLY A 486 30.15 -20.71 -23.80
CA GLY A 486 29.55 -21.18 -25.06
C GLY A 486 29.22 -20.05 -26.06
N ASP A 487 28.90 -18.85 -25.56
CA ASP A 487 28.63 -17.68 -26.41
C ASP A 487 29.93 -17.19 -27.08
N ASP A 488 31.08 -17.38 -26.42
CA ASP A 488 32.41 -17.07 -26.95
C ASP A 488 32.74 -17.87 -28.23
N LEU A 489 32.23 -19.11 -28.37
CA LEU A 489 32.43 -19.92 -29.57
C LEU A 489 31.57 -19.45 -30.74
N VAL A 490 30.34 -19.02 -30.46
CA VAL A 490 29.42 -18.51 -31.48
C VAL A 490 29.85 -17.13 -31.98
N GLU A 491 30.27 -16.25 -31.06
CA GLU A 491 30.80 -14.93 -31.41
C GLU A 491 32.12 -15.04 -32.19
N ALA A 492 33.01 -15.95 -31.81
CA ALA A 492 34.25 -16.23 -32.55
C ALA A 492 34.00 -16.88 -33.93
N ASP A 493 33.04 -17.80 -34.04
CA ASP A 493 32.67 -18.40 -35.33
C ASP A 493 32.01 -17.37 -36.26
N LEU A 494 31.20 -16.45 -35.73
CA LEU A 494 30.62 -15.35 -36.50
C LEU A 494 31.67 -14.33 -36.94
N LEU A 495 32.59 -13.94 -36.06
CA LEU A 495 33.71 -13.06 -36.40
C LEU A 495 34.60 -13.72 -37.45
N GLY A 496 34.94 -15.00 -37.29
CA GLY A 496 35.72 -15.76 -38.27
C GLY A 496 35.00 -15.88 -39.63
N PHE A 497 33.68 -16.09 -39.62
CA PHE A 497 32.87 -16.09 -40.83
C PHE A 497 32.87 -14.71 -41.51
N LEU A 498 32.66 -13.63 -40.75
CA LEU A 498 32.63 -12.26 -41.27
C LEU A 498 33.98 -11.83 -41.81
N GLU A 499 35.08 -12.13 -41.12
CA GLU A 499 36.45 -11.87 -41.60
C GLU A 499 36.76 -12.62 -42.90
N THR A 500 36.28 -13.86 -43.02
CA THR A 500 36.42 -14.66 -44.26
C THR A 500 35.63 -14.02 -45.41
N MET A 501 34.38 -13.61 -45.16
CA MET A 501 33.54 -12.93 -46.14
C MET A 501 34.11 -11.55 -46.53
N ALA A 502 34.67 -10.80 -45.59
CA ALA A 502 35.30 -9.52 -45.87
C ALA A 502 36.55 -9.65 -46.75
N LYS A 503 37.37 -10.69 -46.53
CA LYS A 503 38.50 -11.02 -47.40
C LYS A 503 38.10 -11.47 -48.80
N GLU A 504 37.05 -12.30 -48.93
CA GLU A 504 36.61 -12.80 -50.23
C GLU A 504 35.92 -11.73 -51.08
N TYR A 505 35.20 -10.80 -50.45
CA TYR A 505 34.37 -9.81 -51.15
C TYR A 505 34.87 -8.36 -51.04
N GLY A 506 36.01 -8.12 -50.36
CA GLY A 506 36.68 -6.82 -50.31
C GLY A 506 36.01 -5.78 -49.41
N TYR A 507 35.28 -6.21 -48.37
CA TYR A 507 34.66 -5.30 -47.39
C TYR A 507 35.63 -4.95 -46.26
N ASP A 508 35.57 -3.71 -45.77
CA ASP A 508 36.28 -3.27 -44.56
C ASP A 508 35.37 -3.48 -43.33
N LEU A 509 35.91 -4.08 -42.27
CA LEU A 509 35.18 -4.49 -41.05
C LEU A 509 35.49 -3.63 -39.82
N SER A 510 36.20 -2.50 -39.99
CA SER A 510 36.54 -1.57 -38.90
C SER A 510 35.34 -0.95 -38.21
#